data_AF-A0A7C3N6D4-F1
#
_entry.id   AF-A0A7C3N6D4-F1
#
_cell.length_a   1.000
_cell.length_b   1.000
_cell.length_c   1.000
_cell.angle_alpha   90.00
_cell.angle_beta   90.00
_cell.angle_gamma   90.00
#
_symmetry.space_group_name_H-M   'P 1'
#
loop_
_entity.id
_entity.type
_entity.pdbx_description
1 polymer ?
#
loop_
_entity_poly.entity_id
_entity_poly.type
_entity_poly.pdbx_seq_one_letter_code
_entity_poly.pdbx_strand_id
1 'polypeptide(L)'
;MGAIGAYLAALAIAVGLGLPLAVMFASHAQARAAAAAVESIARQPEAAGDIRFSLILGLALIESLVIYVLVAFFVVQGKLPGVEQVLELAKAAIK
;
A
#
# COMPACT_ATOMS: atom_id res chain seq x y z
N MET A 1 17.89 -10.02 24.27
CA MET A 1 17.17 -9.66 23.02
C MET A 1 15.70 -10.12 23.06
N GLY A 2 14.95 -9.75 24.10
CA GLY A 2 13.58 -10.25 24.39
C GLY A 2 12.46 -9.61 23.55
N ALA A 3 11.22 -9.64 24.08
CA ALA A 3 9.99 -9.16 23.42
C ALA A 3 10.09 -7.77 22.77
N ILE A 4 10.91 -6.86 23.32
CA ILE A 4 11.16 -5.52 22.78
C ILE A 4 11.83 -5.56 21.40
N GLY A 5 12.83 -6.44 21.20
CA GLY A 5 13.52 -6.57 19.92
C GLY A 5 12.60 -7.09 18.82
N ALA A 6 11.75 -8.07 19.17
CA ALA A 6 10.73 -8.61 18.26
C ALA A 6 9.68 -7.54 17.88
N TYR A 7 9.25 -6.72 18.85
CA TYR A 7 8.33 -5.60 18.60
C TYR A 7 8.91 -4.58 17.61
N LEU A 8 10.16 -4.16 17.81
CA LEU A 8 10.82 -3.19 16.94
C LEU A 8 11.03 -3.73 15.51
N ALA A 9 11.42 -5.01 15.38
CA ALA A 9 11.56 -5.66 14.08
C ALA A 9 10.20 -5.74 13.35
N ALA A 10 9.13 -6.14 14.05
CA ALA A 10 7.79 -6.20 13.49
C ALA A 10 7.30 -4.81 13.04
N LEU A 11 7.56 -3.77 13.83
CA LEU A 11 7.21 -2.40 13.50
C LEU A 11 7.95 -1.91 12.25
N ALA A 12 9.26 -2.16 12.17
CA ALA A 12 10.08 -1.79 11.01
C ALA A 12 9.61 -2.48 9.72
N ILE A 13 9.24 -3.76 9.80
CA ILE A 13 8.70 -4.51 8.67
C ILE A 13 7.32 -3.97 8.27
N ALA A 14 6.42 -3.73 9.23
CA ALA A 14 5.07 -3.23 8.95
C ALA A 14 5.10 -1.86 8.26
N VAL A 15 5.93 -0.94 8.75
CA VAL A 15 6.09 0.39 8.14
C VAL A 15 6.87 0.29 6.82
N GLY A 16 7.96 -0.47 6.77
CA GLY A 16 8.77 -0.57 5.55
C GLY A 16 8.05 -1.23 4.37
N LEU A 17 7.15 -2.19 4.63
CA LEU A 17 6.51 -2.99 3.59
C LEU A 17 5.01 -2.71 3.40
N GLY A 18 4.33 -2.06 4.35
CA GLY A 18 2.88 -1.87 4.27
C GLY A 18 2.43 -1.18 2.98
N LEU A 19 2.99 0.00 2.68
CA LEU A 19 2.64 0.75 1.46
C LEU A 19 3.17 0.09 0.18
N PRO A 20 4.44 -0.37 0.10
CA PRO A 20 4.93 -1.09 -1.09
C PRO A 20 4.09 -2.30 -1.46
N LEU A 21 3.66 -3.12 -0.48
CA LEU A 21 2.81 -4.27 -0.74
C LEU A 21 1.44 -3.86 -1.28
N ALA A 22 0.81 -2.85 -0.70
CA ALA A 22 -0.47 -2.32 -1.20
C ALA A 22 -0.36 -1.86 -2.66
N VAL A 23 0.70 -1.13 -2.99
CA VAL A 23 0.97 -0.64 -4.35
C VAL A 23 1.22 -1.81 -5.32
N MET A 24 1.94 -2.86 -4.92
CA MET A 24 2.18 -4.03 -5.78
C MET A 24 0.88 -4.73 -6.18
N PHE A 25 -0.02 -4.97 -5.22
CA PHE A 25 -1.31 -5.61 -5.50
C PHE A 25 -2.24 -4.71 -6.32
N ALA A 26 -2.30 -3.42 -6.01
CA ALA A 26 -3.10 -2.45 -6.75
C ALA A 26 -2.62 -2.34 -8.20
N SER A 27 -1.31 -2.18 -8.42
CA SER A 27 -0.71 -2.11 -9.76
C SER A 27 -1.06 -3.34 -10.61
N HIS A 28 -1.02 -4.54 -10.01
CA HIS A 28 -1.39 -5.76 -10.70
C HIS A 28 -2.87 -5.80 -11.10
N ALA A 29 -3.77 -5.42 -10.19
CA ALA A 29 -5.20 -5.37 -10.47
C ALA A 29 -5.55 -4.31 -11.54
N GLN A 30 -4.95 -3.12 -11.44
CA GLN A 30 -5.14 -2.03 -12.39
C GLN A 30 -4.63 -2.40 -13.79
N ALA A 31 -3.46 -3.04 -13.89
CA ALA A 31 -2.92 -3.49 -15.18
C ALA A 31 -3.85 -4.50 -15.86
N ARG A 32 -4.42 -5.44 -15.10
CA ARG A 32 -5.40 -6.41 -15.63
C ARG A 32 -6.70 -5.74 -16.08
N ALA A 33 -7.23 -4.82 -15.28
CA ALA A 33 -8.44 -4.08 -15.65
C ALA A 33 -8.23 -3.24 -16.92
N ALA A 34 -7.09 -2.55 -17.02
CA ALA A 34 -6.74 -1.76 -18.19
C ALA A 34 -6.58 -2.62 -19.45
N ALA A 35 -5.88 -3.76 -19.35
CA ALA A 35 -5.72 -4.69 -20.47
C ALA A 35 -7.08 -5.21 -20.98
N ALA A 36 -7.94 -5.64 -20.05
CA ALA A 36 -9.29 -6.12 -20.39
C ALA A 36 -10.13 -5.02 -21.06
N ALA A 37 -10.07 -3.78 -20.55
CA ALA A 37 -10.79 -2.65 -21.14
C ALA A 37 -10.33 -2.34 -22.57
N VAL A 38 -9.01 -2.35 -22.83
CA VAL A 38 -8.47 -2.13 -24.18
C VAL A 38 -8.92 -3.24 -25.13
N GLU A 39 -8.87 -4.49 -24.71
CA GLU A 39 -9.33 -5.64 -25.51
C GLU A 39 -10.84 -5.57 -25.80
N SER A 40 -11.65 -5.19 -24.81
CA SER A 40 -13.09 -4.98 -24.99
C SER A 40 -13.38 -3.84 -25.98
N ILE A 41 -12.67 -2.72 -25.89
CA ILE A 41 -12.81 -1.58 -26.81
C ILE A 41 -12.43 -1.98 -28.23
N ALA A 42 -11.38 -2.80 -28.41
CA ALA A 42 -10.97 -3.28 -29.72
C ALA A 42 -12.03 -4.18 -30.38
N ARG A 43 -12.79 -4.95 -29.58
CA ARG A 43 -13.88 -5.82 -30.07
C ARG A 43 -15.20 -5.08 -30.29
N GLN A 44 -15.49 -4.07 -29.47
CA GLN A 44 -16.74 -3.29 -29.47
C GLN A 44 -16.43 -1.79 -29.36
N PRO A 45 -15.94 -1.17 -30.45
CA PRO A 45 -15.56 0.24 -30.45
C PRO A 45 -16.72 1.20 -30.14
N GLU A 46 -17.95 0.82 -30.49
CA GLU A 46 -19.18 1.57 -30.19
C GLU A 46 -19.46 1.69 -28.69
N ALA A 47 -19.00 0.73 -27.88
CA ALA A 47 -19.18 0.72 -26.42
C ALA A 47 -18.02 1.39 -25.66
N ALA A 48 -17.07 2.05 -26.36
CA ALA A 48 -15.84 2.53 -25.75
C ALA A 48 -16.05 3.54 -24.61
N GLY A 49 -17.11 4.35 -24.68
CA GLY A 49 -17.48 5.28 -23.61
C GLY A 49 -17.82 4.55 -22.31
N ASP A 50 -18.72 3.59 -22.37
CA ASP A 50 -19.21 2.83 -21.22
C ASP A 50 -18.11 1.95 -20.60
N ILE A 51 -17.26 1.36 -21.46
CA ILE A 51 -16.10 0.58 -21.00
C ILE A 51 -15.11 1.47 -20.24
N ARG A 52 -14.79 2.67 -20.75
CA ARG A 52 -13.89 3.62 -20.07
C ARG A 52 -14.49 4.09 -18.74
N PHE A 53 -15.79 4.36 -18.70
CA PHE A 53 -16.46 4.73 -17.44
C PHE A 53 -16.34 3.61 -16.40
N SER A 54 -16.65 2.37 -16.80
CA SER A 54 -16.53 1.20 -15.91
C SER A 54 -15.08 0.96 -15.46
N LEU A 55 -14.11 1.13 -16.36
CA LEU A 55 -12.69 1.07 -16.04
C LEU A 55 -12.32 2.11 -14.98
N ILE A 56 -12.64 3.38 -15.20
CA ILE A 56 -12.29 4.48 -14.28
C ILE A 56 -12.91 4.24 -12.90
N LEU A 57 -14.18 3.80 -12.83
CA LEU A 57 -14.82 3.44 -11.58
C LEU A 57 -14.07 2.32 -10.86
N GLY A 58 -13.71 1.25 -11.58
CA GLY A 58 -12.92 0.14 -11.04
C GLY A 58 -11.54 0.58 -10.54
N LEU A 59 -10.83 1.39 -11.33
CA LEU A 59 -9.52 1.95 -10.95
C LEU A 59 -9.62 2.85 -9.71
N ALA A 60 -10.65 3.69 -9.62
CA ALA A 60 -10.87 4.56 -8.47
C ALA A 60 -11.14 3.77 -7.18
N LEU A 61 -11.89 2.67 -7.26
CA LEU A 61 -12.13 1.79 -6.11
C LEU A 61 -10.84 1.09 -5.66
N ILE A 62 -10.01 0.59 -6.60
CA ILE A 62 -8.71 0.01 -6.27
C ILE A 62 -7.80 1.06 -5.62
N GLU A 63 -7.73 2.26 -6.21
CA GLU A 63 -6.90 3.35 -5.72
C GLU A 63 -7.32 3.84 -4.33
N SER A 64 -8.63 3.80 -4.01
CA SER A 64 -9.13 4.20 -2.69
C SER A 64 -8.51 3.37 -1.56
N LEU A 65 -8.26 2.08 -1.80
CA LEU A 65 -7.60 1.20 -0.83
C LEU A 65 -6.12 1.56 -0.65
N VAL A 66 -5.42 1.91 -1.75
CA VAL A 66 -4.03 2.39 -1.70
C VAL A 66 -3.95 3.69 -0.91
N ILE A 67 -4.87 4.62 -1.17
CA ILE A 67 -4.96 5.89 -0.45
C ILE A 67 -5.25 5.65 1.03
N TYR A 68 -6.10 4.70 1.41
CA TYR A 68 -6.31 4.37 2.83
C TYR A 68 -5.05 3.86 3.52
N VAL A 69 -4.25 3.03 2.85
CA VAL A 69 -2.95 2.61 3.39
C VAL A 69 -2.02 3.82 3.51
N LEU A 70 -1.93 4.68 2.49
CA LEU A 70 -1.13 5.91 2.56
C LEU A 70 -1.56 6.84 3.69
N VAL A 71 -2.86 7.04 3.88
CA VAL A 71 -3.42 7.87 4.96
C VAL A 71 -3.07 7.28 6.32
N ALA A 72 -3.15 5.96 6.50
CA ALA A 72 -2.72 5.32 7.74
C ALA A 72 -1.24 5.63 8.06
N PHE A 73 -0.38 5.68 7.05
CA PHE A 73 1.03 6.08 7.20
C PHE A 73 1.20 7.53 7.65
N PHE A 74 0.44 8.46 7.07
CA PHE A 74 0.43 9.85 7.54
C PHE A 74 -0.11 9.98 8.98
N VAL A 75 -1.09 9.16 9.36
CA VAL A 75 -1.67 9.17 10.72
C VAL A 75 -0.68 8.70 11.78
N VAL A 76 0.20 7.75 11.45
CA VAL A 76 1.24 7.23 12.37
C VAL A 76 2.56 8.01 12.29
N GLN A 77 2.74 8.86 11.27
CA GLN A 77 3.92 9.69 11.13
C GLN A 77 4.13 10.55 12.39
N GLY A 78 5.34 10.49 12.95
CA GLY A 78 5.69 11.20 14.19
C GLY A 78 5.11 10.61 15.48
N LYS A 79 4.25 9.57 15.40
CA LYS A 79 3.77 8.80 16.57
C LYS A 79 4.62 7.56 16.84
N LEU A 80 5.51 7.22 15.92
CA LEU A 80 6.47 6.13 16.06
C LEU A 80 7.66 6.57 16.92
N PRO A 81 8.24 5.66 17.74
CA PRO A 81 9.40 5.99 18.57
C PRO A 81 10.58 6.46 17.70
N GLY A 82 11.24 7.53 18.15
CA GLY A 82 12.40 8.10 17.46
C GLY A 82 13.58 7.14 17.42
N VAL A 83 14.50 7.32 16.46
CA VAL A 83 15.66 6.43 16.28
C VAL A 83 16.52 6.42 17.55
N GLU A 84 16.69 7.55 18.22
CA GLU A 84 17.42 7.67 19.47
C GLU A 84 16.74 6.87 20.59
N GLN A 85 15.42 6.94 20.71
CA GLN A 85 14.66 6.17 21.71
C GLN A 85 14.78 4.66 21.43
N VAL A 86 14.73 4.26 20.17
CA VAL A 86 14.94 2.88 19.75
C VAL A 86 16.36 2.41 20.08
N LEU A 87 17.37 3.24 19.84
CA LEU A 87 18.78 2.94 20.14
C LEU A 87 19.01 2.81 21.65
N GLU A 88 18.42 3.68 22.46
CA GLU A 88 18.53 3.59 23.93
C GLU A 88 17.83 2.34 24.47
N LEU A 89 16.64 2.00 23.97
CA LEU A 89 15.95 0.75 24.29
C LEU A 89 16.77 -0.48 23.87
N ALA A 90 17.41 -0.43 22.71
CA ALA A 90 18.27 -1.51 22.23
C ALA A 90 19.52 -1.68 23.11
N LYS A 91 20.19 -0.58 23.50
CA LYS A 91 21.34 -0.60 24.41
C LYS A 91 20.96 -1.12 25.80
N ALA A 92 19.82 -0.69 26.34
CA ALA A 92 19.30 -1.16 27.62
C ALA A 92 18.95 -2.65 27.62
N ALA A 93 18.60 -3.23 26.47
CA ALA A 93 18.30 -4.65 26.32
C ALA A 93 19.53 -5.55 26.05
N ILE A 94 20.71 -4.95 25.84
CA ILE A 94 22.01 -5.64 25.64
C ILE A 94 22.85 -5.64 26.92
N LYS A 95 22.65 -4.65 27.82
CA LYS A 95 23.13 -4.72 29.21
C LYS A 95 22.36 -5.76 30.01
#